data_AF-A0A1G9DAL2-F1
#
_entry.id   AF-A0A1G9DAL2-F1
#
_cell.length_a   1.000
_cell.length_b   1.000
_cell.length_c   1.000
_cell.angle_alpha   90.00
_cell.angle_beta   90.00
_cell.angle_gamma   90.00
#
_symmetry.space_group_name_H-M   'P 1'
#
loop_
_entity.id
_entity.type
_entity.pdbx_description
1 polymer ?
#
loop_
_entity_poly.entity_id
_entity_poly.type
_entity_poly.pdbx_seq_one_letter_code
_entity_poly.pdbx_strand_id
1 'polypeptide(L)'
;MHKYTGKLMTGLIIGLLIFIGLNQNISAQDQNLADMIEVRTTDDSNDAEARQMIERLNNVDSRILYETNRSGVSIILMDVPLTDLPEFQHLSGTVPRGWEQSASTWDDVPGAGGFTTAARIGYSDPGNGHSTINLELHEYAHAVDSYTAGFTFSSTSEFNELMAAEKDALFGDHEVPQYFDVPSEYFAEVFAMYYLGGEERDKLQSRAPQTYDYIDTLHNRIVSFGEITGNTMTIHWDAHDNAESYNIYQNGELVDNVSESEYEATDLETNTNYEFYVEPLNADGDALFTSFFRYAATSAEPDDSEEEEEAPDIDVSKLEEAISQAEEIPEAERSDELNGALDDAQELLSETDEGNVEEQSSVDETAEALLTAIEEASMEEAERPEEDITDSTEEEQSESEDSTEETSTEDENAEDEVSEEQTGGETAEETQSEESSSEGDNTAEEGSSEESETGETSQVETDEESETAASPAFDSNYIIFIAAVILLILAVASAVLIKVLRK
;
A
#
# COMPACT_ATOMS: atom_id res chain seq x y z
N MET A 1 -33.73 59.07 -16.48
CA MET A 1 -34.66 57.92 -16.49
C MET A 1 -33.87 56.68 -16.89
N HIS A 2 -34.20 55.50 -16.34
CA HIS A 2 -33.65 54.17 -16.69
C HIS A 2 -32.11 54.04 -16.63
N LYS A 3 -31.55 53.50 -15.54
CA LYS A 3 -31.36 52.05 -15.31
C LYS A 3 -30.66 51.34 -16.48
N TYR A 4 -29.34 51.14 -16.36
CA TYR A 4 -28.66 50.03 -17.00
C TYR A 4 -28.55 48.87 -16.00
N THR A 5 -29.28 47.80 -16.31
CA THR A 5 -29.18 46.50 -15.63
C THR A 5 -27.98 45.73 -16.16
N GLY A 6 -27.27 45.04 -15.28
CA GLY A 6 -25.98 44.44 -15.60
C GLY A 6 -26.02 43.17 -16.46
N LYS A 7 -24.83 42.77 -16.89
CA LYS A 7 -24.44 41.39 -17.17
C LYS A 7 -23.02 41.21 -16.64
N LEU A 8 -22.88 40.69 -15.42
CA LEU A 8 -21.65 40.00 -15.08
C LEU A 8 -21.67 38.68 -15.84
N MET A 9 -20.65 38.41 -16.65
CA MET A 9 -20.34 37.02 -16.98
C MET A 9 -19.71 36.39 -15.74
N THR A 10 -20.49 35.61 -15.00
CA THR A 10 -19.91 34.56 -14.16
C THR A 10 -19.35 33.49 -15.09
N GLY A 11 -18.03 33.47 -15.27
CA GLY A 11 -17.33 32.33 -15.82
C GLY A 11 -17.52 31.16 -14.86
N LEU A 12 -18.41 30.24 -15.23
CA LEU A 12 -18.75 29.10 -14.41
C LEU A 12 -17.71 28.02 -14.69
N ILE A 13 -16.59 28.09 -13.97
CA ILE A 13 -15.64 26.98 -13.87
C ILE A 13 -16.42 25.86 -13.15
N ILE A 14 -16.97 24.93 -13.93
CA ILE A 14 -17.47 23.67 -13.42
C ILE A 14 -16.24 22.86 -13.05
N GLY A 15 -15.78 23.00 -11.80
CA GLY A 15 -15.01 21.95 -11.17
C GLY A 15 -15.90 20.73 -11.09
N LEU A 16 -15.68 19.76 -11.98
CA LEU A 16 -16.36 18.48 -11.95
C LEU A 16 -15.81 17.70 -10.76
N LEU A 17 -16.35 17.99 -9.56
CA LEU A 17 -16.18 17.13 -8.40
C LEU A 17 -16.93 15.83 -8.69
N ILE A 18 -16.23 14.88 -9.31
CA ILE A 18 -16.69 13.50 -9.40
C ILE A 18 -16.71 12.97 -7.97
N PHE A 19 -17.90 12.94 -7.37
CA PHE A 19 -18.14 12.20 -6.15
C PHE A 19 -18.15 10.72 -6.52
N ILE A 20 -16.96 10.10 -6.53
CA ILE A 20 -16.85 8.64 -6.54
C ILE A 20 -17.42 8.16 -5.20
N GLY A 21 -18.55 7.47 -5.26
CA GLY A 21 -19.20 6.94 -4.07
C GLY A 21 -18.53 5.64 -3.65
N LEU A 22 -17.83 5.63 -2.51
CA LEU A 22 -17.35 4.39 -1.90
C LEU A 22 -18.54 3.50 -1.52
N ASN A 23 -18.89 2.55 -2.39
CA ASN A 23 -20.14 1.79 -2.26
C ASN A 23 -19.95 0.62 -1.28
N GLN A 24 -20.24 0.85 0.01
CA GLN A 24 -20.03 -0.05 1.15
C GLN A 24 -20.83 -1.40 1.09
N ASN A 25 -21.39 -1.77 -0.05
CA ASN A 25 -22.18 -2.99 -0.28
C ASN A 25 -21.56 -3.92 -1.34
N ILE A 26 -20.31 -3.68 -1.72
CA ILE A 26 -19.50 -4.54 -2.58
C ILE A 26 -18.21 -4.85 -1.81
N SER A 27 -17.94 -6.13 -1.58
CA SER A 27 -16.75 -6.60 -0.86
C SER A 27 -16.43 -8.03 -1.31
N ALA A 28 -15.16 -8.43 -1.19
CA ALA A 28 -14.71 -9.78 -1.44
C ALA A 28 -15.09 -10.75 -0.31
N GLN A 29 -14.90 -12.05 -0.55
CA GLN A 29 -15.09 -13.10 0.47
C GLN A 29 -13.79 -13.34 1.25
N ASP A 30 -12.65 -13.30 0.56
CA ASP A 30 -11.33 -13.25 1.19
C ASP A 30 -11.05 -11.83 1.70
N GLN A 31 -10.54 -11.71 2.94
CA GLN A 31 -10.27 -10.42 3.56
C GLN A 31 -9.11 -9.67 2.90
N ASN A 32 -8.06 -10.37 2.46
CA ASN A 32 -6.92 -9.74 1.82
C ASN A 32 -7.35 -9.12 0.49
N LEU A 33 -8.19 -9.81 -0.28
CA LEU A 33 -8.77 -9.25 -1.49
C LEU A 33 -9.74 -8.09 -1.19
N ALA A 34 -10.47 -8.13 -0.07
CA ALA A 34 -11.34 -7.04 0.35
C ALA A 34 -10.55 -5.78 0.75
N ASP A 35 -9.35 -5.95 1.31
CA ASP A 35 -8.44 -4.86 1.68
C ASP A 35 -7.73 -4.25 0.45
N MET A 36 -7.44 -5.05 -0.58
CA MET A 36 -6.83 -4.59 -1.83
C MET A 36 -7.80 -3.89 -2.80
N ILE A 37 -9.09 -4.26 -2.83
CA ILE A 37 -10.04 -3.80 -3.86
C ILE A 37 -10.71 -2.46 -3.51
N GLU A 38 -10.63 -1.50 -4.44
CA GLU A 38 -11.46 -0.30 -4.45
C GLU A 38 -12.42 -0.30 -5.66
N VAL A 39 -13.72 -0.17 -5.41
CA VAL A 39 -14.74 -0.06 -6.47
C VAL A 39 -15.16 1.40 -6.66
N ARG A 40 -14.87 1.94 -7.85
CA ARG A 40 -15.07 3.34 -8.24
C ARG A 40 -16.10 3.46 -9.37
N THR A 41 -17.40 3.46 -9.05
CA THR A 41 -18.48 3.64 -10.05
C THR A 41 -19.07 5.06 -10.06
N THR A 42 -19.63 5.44 -11.21
CA THR A 42 -20.40 6.67 -11.39
C THR A 42 -21.84 6.56 -10.87
N ASP A 43 -22.43 5.35 -10.90
CA ASP A 43 -23.71 5.01 -10.26
C ASP A 43 -23.82 3.50 -9.94
N ASP A 44 -24.93 3.09 -9.30
CA ASP A 44 -25.21 1.70 -8.91
C ASP A 44 -25.61 0.77 -10.09
N SER A 45 -25.46 1.16 -11.36
CA SER A 45 -25.84 0.30 -12.49
C SER A 45 -24.82 -0.80 -12.79
N ASN A 46 -23.54 -0.53 -12.52
CA ASN A 46 -22.41 -1.45 -12.75
C ASN A 46 -22.11 -2.36 -11.55
N ASP A 47 -22.75 -2.11 -10.41
CA ASP A 47 -22.69 -2.85 -9.15
C ASP A 47 -22.78 -4.38 -9.28
N ALA A 48 -23.60 -4.87 -10.22
CA ALA A 48 -23.80 -6.30 -10.43
C ALA A 48 -22.64 -6.95 -11.21
N GLU A 49 -21.92 -6.19 -12.04
CA GLU A 49 -20.75 -6.68 -12.76
C GLU A 49 -19.48 -6.56 -11.91
N ALA A 50 -19.33 -5.47 -11.16
CA ALA A 50 -18.25 -5.33 -10.18
C ALA A 50 -18.21 -6.52 -9.18
N ARG A 51 -19.38 -6.99 -8.72
CA ARG A 51 -19.46 -8.20 -7.88
C ARG A 51 -19.00 -9.46 -8.60
N GLN A 52 -19.29 -9.62 -9.89
CA GLN A 52 -18.85 -10.79 -10.66
C GLN A 52 -17.34 -10.77 -10.93
N MET A 53 -16.75 -9.60 -11.20
CA MET A 53 -15.29 -9.43 -11.28
C MET A 53 -14.61 -9.82 -9.96
N ILE A 54 -15.17 -9.36 -8.84
CA ILE A 54 -14.70 -9.71 -7.50
C ILE A 54 -14.87 -11.22 -7.24
N GLU A 55 -15.99 -11.84 -7.63
CA GLU A 55 -16.17 -13.29 -7.53
C GLU A 55 -15.14 -14.08 -8.35
N ARG A 56 -14.70 -13.56 -9.52
CA ARG A 56 -13.61 -14.16 -10.31
C ARG A 56 -12.25 -14.00 -9.63
N LEU A 57 -11.94 -12.82 -9.10
CA LEU A 57 -10.71 -12.57 -8.32
C LEU A 57 -10.65 -13.39 -7.02
N ASN A 58 -11.79 -13.66 -6.35
CA ASN A 58 -11.87 -14.52 -5.17
C ASN A 58 -11.54 -16.00 -5.45
N ASN A 59 -11.41 -16.42 -6.71
CA ASN A 59 -10.93 -17.77 -7.03
C ASN A 59 -9.40 -17.90 -6.92
N VAL A 60 -8.67 -16.77 -6.86
CA VAL A 60 -7.21 -16.79 -6.65
C VAL A 60 -6.90 -17.34 -5.25
N ASP A 61 -5.84 -18.13 -5.15
CA ASP A 61 -5.45 -18.75 -3.90
C ASP A 61 -5.19 -17.73 -2.77
N SER A 62 -5.70 -18.01 -1.58
CA SER A 62 -5.62 -17.12 -0.41
C SER A 62 -4.18 -16.78 0.00
N ARG A 63 -3.20 -17.64 -0.28
CA ARG A 63 -1.78 -17.35 -0.02
C ARG A 63 -1.26 -16.26 -0.95
N ILE A 64 -1.65 -16.31 -2.23
CA ILE A 64 -1.27 -15.30 -3.22
C ILE A 64 -1.93 -13.97 -2.85
N LEU A 65 -3.23 -13.99 -2.55
CA LEU A 65 -3.99 -12.81 -2.08
C LEU A 65 -3.36 -12.18 -0.83
N TYR A 66 -2.92 -13.00 0.12
CA TYR A 66 -2.24 -12.56 1.34
C TYR A 66 -0.90 -11.87 1.05
N GLU A 67 -0.03 -12.45 0.24
CA GLU A 67 1.29 -11.85 -0.05
C GLU A 67 1.16 -10.56 -0.88
N THR A 68 0.27 -10.48 -1.87
CA THR A 68 0.07 -9.23 -2.62
C THR A 68 -0.49 -8.12 -1.74
N ASN A 69 -1.42 -8.44 -0.82
CA ASN A 69 -1.95 -7.50 0.17
C ASN A 69 -0.86 -7.05 1.15
N ARG A 70 -0.03 -7.99 1.64
CA ARG A 70 1.14 -7.70 2.50
C ARG A 70 2.16 -6.80 1.80
N SER A 71 2.34 -6.96 0.49
CA SER A 71 3.17 -6.09 -0.35
C SER A 71 2.53 -4.72 -0.64
N GLY A 72 1.23 -4.54 -0.37
CA GLY A 72 0.52 -3.27 -0.56
C GLY A 72 -0.10 -3.07 -1.94
N VAL A 73 -0.27 -4.13 -2.72
CA VAL A 73 -0.94 -4.09 -4.04
C VAL A 73 -2.37 -3.55 -3.89
N SER A 74 -2.82 -2.72 -4.82
CA SER A 74 -4.20 -2.22 -4.87
C SER A 74 -4.85 -2.56 -6.21
N ILE A 75 -6.16 -2.83 -6.21
CA ILE A 75 -6.95 -3.20 -7.39
C ILE A 75 -8.14 -2.25 -7.51
N ILE A 76 -8.15 -1.41 -8.55
CA ILE A 76 -9.22 -0.45 -8.82
C ILE A 76 -10.19 -1.03 -9.87
N LEU A 77 -11.44 -1.27 -9.49
CA LEU A 77 -12.51 -1.62 -10.42
C LEU A 77 -13.34 -0.37 -10.72
N MET A 78 -13.35 0.09 -11.98
CA MET A 78 -13.95 1.39 -12.36
C MET A 78 -14.88 1.32 -13.57
N ASP A 79 -15.79 2.28 -13.76
CA ASP A 79 -16.67 2.35 -14.95
C ASP A 79 -16.36 3.51 -15.91
N VAL A 80 -15.39 4.35 -15.56
CA VAL A 80 -14.86 5.47 -16.35
C VAL A 80 -13.79 5.00 -17.36
N PRO A 81 -13.13 5.88 -18.15
CA PRO A 81 -11.86 5.59 -18.80
C PRO A 81 -10.72 5.42 -17.77
N LEU A 82 -9.68 4.65 -18.10
CA LEU A 82 -8.50 4.48 -17.23
C LEU A 82 -7.85 5.83 -16.89
N THR A 83 -7.71 6.70 -17.89
CA THR A 83 -7.05 8.01 -17.78
C THR A 83 -7.87 9.07 -17.04
N ASP A 84 -9.13 8.79 -16.67
CA ASP A 84 -9.90 9.63 -15.75
C ASP A 84 -9.53 9.36 -14.28
N LEU A 85 -8.84 8.26 -13.97
CA LEU A 85 -8.30 7.98 -12.64
C LEU A 85 -7.08 8.89 -12.34
N PRO A 86 -6.99 9.53 -11.15
CA PRO A 86 -5.85 10.37 -10.78
C PRO A 86 -4.48 9.70 -10.92
N GLU A 87 -4.41 8.40 -10.67
CA GLU A 87 -3.22 7.55 -10.74
C GLU A 87 -2.69 7.45 -12.18
N PHE A 88 -3.59 7.31 -13.16
CA PHE A 88 -3.28 7.05 -14.57
C PHE A 88 -3.47 8.28 -15.49
N GLN A 89 -3.88 9.44 -14.94
CA GLN A 89 -4.12 10.67 -15.69
C GLN A 89 -2.93 11.13 -16.55
N HIS A 90 -1.70 10.79 -16.13
CA HIS A 90 -0.47 11.11 -16.85
C HIS A 90 -0.37 10.40 -18.23
N LEU A 91 -1.15 9.34 -18.46
CA LEU A 91 -1.22 8.61 -19.72
C LEU A 91 -2.24 9.19 -20.72
N SER A 92 -3.06 10.18 -20.32
CA SER A 92 -4.13 10.69 -21.21
C SER A 92 -3.58 11.25 -22.52
N GLY A 93 -4.15 10.80 -23.64
CA GLY A 93 -3.73 11.17 -24.99
C GLY A 93 -2.39 10.58 -25.45
N THR A 94 -1.70 9.75 -24.66
CA THR A 94 -0.49 9.04 -25.09
C THR A 94 -0.86 7.69 -25.71
N VAL A 95 0.00 7.18 -26.61
CA VAL A 95 -0.24 5.91 -27.32
C VAL A 95 0.59 4.82 -26.63
N PRO A 96 0.01 3.65 -26.28
CA PRO A 96 0.77 2.51 -25.78
C PRO A 96 1.85 2.06 -26.77
N ARG A 97 3.00 1.56 -26.27
CA ARG A 97 4.05 1.02 -27.16
C ARG A 97 3.52 -0.20 -27.93
N GLY A 98 3.86 -0.30 -29.20
CA GLY A 98 3.29 -1.30 -30.13
C GLY A 98 1.93 -0.91 -30.72
N TRP A 99 1.27 0.14 -30.22
CA TRP A 99 -0.01 0.65 -30.72
C TRP A 99 0.15 1.89 -31.62
N GLU A 100 1.37 2.25 -32.04
CA GLU A 100 1.68 3.46 -32.81
C GLU A 100 1.05 3.50 -34.21
N GLN A 101 0.58 2.35 -34.70
CA GLN A 101 -0.17 2.21 -35.96
C GLN A 101 -1.69 2.07 -35.76
N SER A 102 -2.15 2.00 -34.51
CA SER A 102 -3.56 2.09 -34.16
C SER A 102 -4.05 3.54 -34.21
N ALA A 103 -5.36 3.75 -34.07
CA ALA A 103 -5.94 5.07 -33.86
C ALA A 103 -6.25 5.35 -32.37
N SER A 104 -5.73 4.52 -31.47
CA SER A 104 -6.10 4.47 -30.05
C SER A 104 -4.99 4.96 -29.12
N THR A 105 -5.41 5.44 -27.97
CA THR A 105 -4.56 5.94 -26.87
C THR A 105 -4.85 5.15 -25.59
N TRP A 106 -4.12 5.43 -24.51
CA TRP A 106 -4.44 4.90 -23.18
C TRP A 106 -5.84 5.27 -22.68
N ASP A 107 -6.50 6.27 -23.29
CA ASP A 107 -7.91 6.60 -23.00
C ASP A 107 -8.89 5.51 -23.50
N ASP A 108 -8.47 4.66 -24.45
CA ASP A 108 -9.23 3.52 -24.97
C ASP A 108 -8.90 2.19 -24.25
N VAL A 109 -7.80 2.14 -23.49
CA VAL A 109 -7.32 0.90 -22.84
C VAL A 109 -8.16 0.62 -21.58
N PRO A 110 -8.71 -0.59 -21.40
CA PRO A 110 -9.65 -0.88 -20.32
C PRO A 110 -8.99 -1.31 -19.00
N GLY A 111 -7.69 -1.59 -18.97
CA GLY A 111 -6.98 -2.02 -17.77
C GLY A 111 -5.50 -1.63 -17.77
N ALA A 112 -4.86 -1.81 -16.62
CA ALA A 112 -3.41 -1.71 -16.45
C ALA A 112 -2.98 -2.53 -15.23
N GLY A 113 -2.00 -3.41 -15.42
CA GLY A 113 -1.35 -4.18 -14.36
C GLY A 113 -0.22 -3.42 -13.67
N GLY A 114 0.20 -3.92 -12.51
CA GLY A 114 1.28 -3.35 -11.70
C GLY A 114 0.87 -3.18 -10.24
N PHE A 115 1.67 -2.43 -9.47
CA PHE A 115 1.45 -2.23 -8.03
C PHE A 115 0.06 -1.66 -7.70
N THR A 116 -0.38 -0.69 -8.50
CA THR A 116 -1.78 -0.30 -8.61
C THR A 116 -2.32 -0.94 -9.89
N THR A 117 -3.10 -1.99 -9.75
CA THR A 117 -3.84 -2.64 -10.82
C THR A 117 -5.17 -1.91 -11.06
N ALA A 118 -5.60 -1.76 -12.31
CA ALA A 118 -6.91 -1.22 -12.66
C ALA A 118 -7.60 -2.07 -13.74
N ALA A 119 -8.92 -2.28 -13.60
CA ALA A 119 -9.72 -2.98 -14.60
C ALA A 119 -11.13 -2.36 -14.75
N ARG A 120 -11.57 -2.21 -16.00
CA ARG A 120 -12.86 -1.58 -16.31
C ARG A 120 -14.03 -2.55 -16.18
N ILE A 121 -15.05 -2.14 -15.43
CA ILE A 121 -16.26 -2.90 -15.16
C ILE A 121 -17.06 -3.11 -16.45
N GLY A 122 -17.37 -4.37 -16.75
CA GLY A 122 -18.04 -4.79 -17.99
C GLY A 122 -17.11 -5.04 -19.17
N TYR A 123 -15.79 -4.95 -18.98
CA TYR A 123 -14.76 -5.24 -19.99
C TYR A 123 -13.99 -6.52 -19.64
N SER A 124 -14.63 -7.47 -18.95
CA SER A 124 -13.95 -8.69 -18.47
C SER A 124 -13.70 -9.72 -19.59
N ASP A 125 -14.64 -9.90 -20.51
CA ASP A 125 -14.54 -10.87 -21.61
C ASP A 125 -13.71 -10.32 -22.79
N PRO A 126 -12.97 -11.16 -23.55
CA PRO A 126 -12.18 -10.75 -24.71
C PRO A 126 -12.94 -9.87 -25.71
N GLY A 127 -12.29 -8.79 -26.14
CA GLY A 127 -12.88 -7.77 -27.00
C GLY A 127 -12.76 -6.39 -26.35
N ASN A 128 -13.65 -5.46 -26.71
CA ASN A 128 -13.78 -4.13 -26.08
C ASN A 128 -12.49 -3.27 -25.87
N GLY A 129 -11.37 -3.63 -26.50
CA GLY A 129 -10.07 -2.94 -26.34
C GLY A 129 -8.89 -3.85 -25.94
N HIS A 130 -9.13 -5.12 -25.60
CA HIS A 130 -8.09 -6.10 -25.23
C HIS A 130 -8.36 -7.47 -25.87
N SER A 131 -7.36 -8.37 -25.84
CA SER A 131 -7.46 -9.75 -26.32
C SER A 131 -7.29 -10.81 -25.23
N THR A 132 -7.13 -10.40 -23.98
CA THR A 132 -6.87 -11.26 -22.82
C THR A 132 -8.12 -12.02 -22.38
N ILE A 133 -7.96 -13.25 -21.89
CA ILE A 133 -9.05 -14.19 -21.63
C ILE A 133 -10.00 -13.76 -20.50
N ASN A 134 -9.47 -13.03 -19.53
CA ASN A 134 -10.23 -12.27 -18.56
C ASN A 134 -9.42 -11.04 -18.12
N LEU A 135 -9.99 -9.84 -18.26
CA LEU A 135 -9.27 -8.59 -17.98
C LEU A 135 -8.76 -8.52 -16.53
N GLU A 136 -9.65 -8.53 -15.54
CA GLU A 136 -9.25 -8.31 -14.14
C GLU A 136 -8.29 -9.37 -13.59
N LEU A 137 -8.40 -10.64 -14.01
CA LEU A 137 -7.43 -11.67 -13.64
C LEU A 137 -6.08 -11.47 -14.33
N HIS A 138 -6.05 -11.03 -15.59
CA HIS A 138 -4.82 -10.74 -16.33
C HIS A 138 -4.08 -9.53 -15.73
N GLU A 139 -4.78 -8.42 -15.51
CA GLU A 139 -4.15 -7.21 -14.94
C GLU A 139 -3.62 -7.45 -13.52
N TYR A 140 -4.38 -8.19 -12.69
CA TYR A 140 -3.93 -8.60 -11.37
C TYR A 140 -2.77 -9.61 -11.41
N ALA A 141 -2.71 -10.47 -12.44
CA ALA A 141 -1.60 -11.41 -12.59
C ALA A 141 -0.24 -10.72 -12.80
N HIS A 142 -0.19 -9.54 -13.42
CA HIS A 142 1.05 -8.73 -13.47
C HIS A 142 1.50 -8.27 -12.07
N ALA A 143 0.55 -7.99 -11.17
CA ALA A 143 0.87 -7.66 -9.78
C ALA A 143 1.34 -8.91 -8.99
N VAL A 144 0.71 -10.06 -9.23
CA VAL A 144 1.16 -11.36 -8.69
C VAL A 144 2.56 -11.70 -9.16
N ASP A 145 2.85 -11.51 -10.46
CA ASP A 145 4.15 -11.78 -11.08
C ASP A 145 5.27 -11.08 -10.32
N SER A 146 5.09 -9.78 -10.03
CA SER A 146 6.15 -8.90 -9.51
C SER A 146 6.20 -8.79 -7.98
N TYR A 147 5.08 -8.88 -7.27
CA TYR A 147 4.98 -8.46 -5.86
C TYR A 147 4.65 -9.58 -4.87
N THR A 148 4.43 -10.83 -5.31
CA THR A 148 4.12 -11.96 -4.41
C THR A 148 5.34 -12.48 -3.64
N ALA A 149 6.51 -12.59 -4.28
CA ALA A 149 7.69 -13.25 -3.68
C ALA A 149 8.91 -12.33 -3.49
N GLY A 150 8.83 -11.05 -3.86
CA GLY A 150 9.95 -10.11 -3.86
C GLY A 150 10.90 -10.24 -5.06
N PHE A 151 10.47 -10.98 -6.09
CA PHE A 151 11.10 -11.06 -7.41
C PHE A 151 10.02 -11.37 -8.46
N THR A 152 10.29 -11.07 -9.73
CA THR A 152 9.35 -11.31 -10.84
C THR A 152 9.40 -12.76 -11.31
N PHE A 153 8.32 -13.53 -11.18
CA PHE A 153 8.28 -14.96 -11.55
C PHE A 153 8.61 -15.18 -13.03
N SER A 154 8.05 -14.36 -13.92
CA SER A 154 8.24 -14.43 -15.38
C SER A 154 9.67 -14.11 -15.83
N SER A 155 10.47 -13.43 -14.99
CA SER A 155 11.89 -13.16 -15.24
C SER A 155 12.80 -14.36 -14.95
N THR A 156 12.31 -15.39 -14.26
CA THR A 156 13.13 -16.55 -13.86
C THR A 156 13.51 -17.44 -15.05
N SER A 157 14.70 -18.05 -15.00
CA SER A 157 15.12 -19.00 -16.05
C SER A 157 14.21 -20.23 -16.11
N GLU A 158 13.68 -20.68 -14.96
CA GLU A 158 12.72 -21.78 -14.89
C GLU A 158 11.46 -21.46 -15.72
N PHE A 159 10.83 -20.31 -15.47
CA PHE A 159 9.60 -19.93 -16.18
C PHE A 159 9.85 -19.67 -17.68
N ASN A 160 10.99 -19.07 -18.03
CA ASN A 160 11.37 -18.86 -19.43
C ASN A 160 11.60 -20.19 -20.19
N GLU A 161 12.15 -21.22 -19.53
CA GLU A 161 12.30 -22.56 -20.11
C GLU A 161 10.95 -23.27 -20.31
N LEU A 162 10.01 -23.12 -19.36
CA LEU A 162 8.63 -23.61 -19.48
C LEU A 162 7.89 -22.95 -20.66
N MET A 163 7.90 -21.62 -20.69
CA MET A 163 7.32 -20.81 -21.76
C MET A 163 7.87 -21.20 -23.14
N ALA A 164 9.19 -21.31 -23.27
CA ALA A 164 9.84 -21.68 -24.54
C ALA A 164 9.47 -23.10 -25.00
N ALA A 165 9.10 -24.00 -24.09
CA ALA A 165 8.66 -25.35 -24.42
C ALA A 165 7.17 -25.43 -24.82
N GLU A 166 6.29 -24.61 -24.23
CA GLU A 166 4.84 -24.83 -24.28
C GLU A 166 4.01 -23.69 -24.91
N LYS A 167 4.53 -22.45 -25.02
CA LYS A 167 3.81 -21.28 -25.56
C LYS A 167 3.22 -21.53 -26.96
N ASP A 168 4.01 -22.06 -27.90
CA ASP A 168 3.54 -22.32 -29.27
C ASP A 168 2.48 -23.44 -29.33
N ALA A 169 2.49 -24.38 -28.37
CA ALA A 169 1.45 -25.42 -28.27
C ALA A 169 0.15 -24.87 -27.67
N LEU A 170 0.25 -23.95 -26.71
CA LEU A 170 -0.89 -23.32 -26.05
C LEU A 170 -1.59 -22.29 -26.94
N PHE A 171 -0.80 -21.34 -27.49
CA PHE A 171 -1.28 -20.13 -28.17
C PHE A 171 -1.03 -20.12 -29.68
N GLY A 172 -0.51 -21.20 -30.28
CA GLY A 172 -0.24 -21.26 -31.74
C GLY A 172 -1.48 -21.14 -32.65
N ASP A 173 -2.69 -21.20 -32.09
CA ASP A 173 -3.97 -20.92 -32.77
C ASP A 173 -4.63 -19.60 -32.33
N HIS A 174 -3.95 -18.77 -31.55
CA HIS A 174 -4.38 -17.42 -31.20
C HIS A 174 -4.32 -16.46 -32.40
N GLU A 175 -5.06 -15.35 -32.36
CA GLU A 175 -5.02 -14.34 -33.43
C GLU A 175 -3.72 -13.51 -33.42
N VAL A 176 -3.13 -13.32 -32.24
CA VAL A 176 -1.85 -12.61 -32.01
C VAL A 176 -0.89 -13.46 -31.17
N PRO A 177 -0.37 -14.60 -31.67
CA PRO A 177 0.47 -15.52 -30.89
C PRO A 177 1.80 -14.91 -30.44
N GLN A 178 2.27 -13.85 -31.12
CA GLN A 178 3.48 -13.10 -30.80
C GLN A 178 3.32 -12.14 -29.61
N TYR A 179 2.08 -11.86 -29.16
CA TYR A 179 1.85 -11.06 -27.95
C TYR A 179 2.47 -11.78 -26.73
N PHE A 180 2.26 -13.10 -26.67
CA PHE A 180 2.81 -13.97 -25.65
C PHE A 180 4.28 -14.33 -25.86
N ASP A 181 5.02 -13.69 -26.77
CA ASP A 181 6.49 -13.80 -26.81
C ASP A 181 7.15 -13.00 -25.68
N VAL A 182 6.40 -12.14 -24.98
CA VAL A 182 6.80 -11.44 -23.76
C VAL A 182 6.51 -12.32 -22.53
N PRO A 183 7.48 -12.61 -21.64
CA PRO A 183 7.27 -13.52 -20.51
C PRO A 183 6.22 -13.08 -19.50
N SER A 184 6.15 -11.79 -19.16
CA SER A 184 5.16 -11.22 -18.24
C SER A 184 3.73 -11.36 -18.80
N GLU A 185 3.54 -11.10 -20.10
CA GLU A 185 2.27 -11.33 -20.80
C GLU A 185 1.86 -12.82 -20.87
N TYR A 186 2.84 -13.71 -21.09
CA TYR A 186 2.59 -15.15 -21.06
C TYR A 186 2.18 -15.60 -19.65
N PHE A 187 2.86 -15.13 -18.59
CA PHE A 187 2.49 -15.40 -17.20
C PHE A 187 1.09 -14.90 -16.88
N ALA A 188 0.78 -13.65 -17.21
CA ALA A 188 -0.49 -13.03 -16.89
C ALA A 188 -1.68 -13.77 -17.54
N GLU A 189 -1.53 -14.16 -18.81
CA GLU A 189 -2.58 -14.88 -19.51
C GLU A 189 -2.77 -16.32 -18.98
N VAL A 190 -1.69 -17.08 -18.73
CA VAL A 190 -1.84 -18.46 -18.22
C VAL A 190 -2.36 -18.49 -16.78
N PHE A 191 -2.01 -17.49 -15.97
CA PHE A 191 -2.62 -17.28 -14.65
C PHE A 191 -4.12 -17.00 -14.78
N ALA A 192 -4.52 -16.10 -15.67
CA ALA A 192 -5.93 -15.80 -15.93
C ALA A 192 -6.70 -17.03 -16.44
N MET A 193 -6.13 -17.81 -17.37
CA MET A 193 -6.71 -19.07 -17.85
C MET A 193 -6.92 -20.08 -16.70
N TYR A 194 -5.96 -20.20 -15.78
CA TYR A 194 -6.06 -21.12 -14.64
C TYR A 194 -7.17 -20.69 -13.66
N TYR A 195 -7.20 -19.43 -13.24
CA TYR A 195 -8.13 -18.95 -12.20
C TYR A 195 -9.54 -18.61 -12.71
N LEU A 196 -9.70 -18.31 -14.01
CA LEU A 196 -11.01 -18.28 -14.67
C LEU A 196 -11.64 -19.68 -14.73
N GLY A 197 -10.80 -20.72 -14.84
CA GLY A 197 -11.23 -22.11 -14.83
C GLY A 197 -11.89 -22.56 -16.14
N GLY A 198 -12.82 -23.51 -16.03
CA GLY A 198 -13.62 -23.99 -17.16
C GLY A 198 -12.78 -24.52 -18.34
N GLU A 199 -13.25 -24.22 -19.55
CA GLU A 199 -12.62 -24.68 -20.80
C GLU A 199 -11.20 -24.14 -21.00
N GLU A 200 -10.89 -22.96 -20.45
CA GLU A 200 -9.57 -22.33 -20.60
C GLU A 200 -8.53 -22.97 -19.66
N ARG A 201 -8.89 -23.33 -18.43
CA ARG A 201 -8.03 -24.16 -17.58
C ARG A 201 -7.83 -25.57 -18.15
N ASP A 202 -8.89 -26.18 -18.71
CA ASP A 202 -8.78 -27.48 -19.39
C ASP A 202 -7.87 -27.40 -20.64
N LYS A 203 -7.91 -26.28 -21.38
CA LYS A 203 -7.02 -25.97 -22.51
C LYS A 203 -5.57 -25.77 -22.05
N LEU A 204 -5.34 -25.03 -20.96
CA LEU A 204 -4.03 -24.85 -20.34
C LEU A 204 -3.43 -26.22 -19.97
N GLN A 205 -4.14 -27.02 -19.16
CA GLN A 205 -3.69 -28.34 -18.73
C GLN A 205 -3.41 -29.29 -19.90
N SER A 206 -4.18 -29.23 -20.99
CA SER A 206 -4.04 -30.14 -22.12
C SER A 206 -2.95 -29.74 -23.14
N ARG A 207 -2.56 -28.46 -23.19
CA ARG A 207 -1.60 -27.94 -24.18
C ARG A 207 -0.27 -27.48 -23.59
N ALA A 208 -0.27 -27.01 -22.35
CA ALA A 208 0.88 -26.58 -21.58
C ALA A 208 0.84 -27.16 -20.16
N PRO A 209 0.99 -28.49 -20.01
CA PRO A 209 0.88 -29.16 -18.72
C PRO A 209 1.95 -28.74 -17.70
N GLN A 210 3.17 -28.40 -18.12
CA GLN A 210 4.20 -27.97 -17.17
C GLN A 210 3.94 -26.54 -16.69
N THR A 211 3.44 -25.65 -17.56
CA THR A 211 2.95 -24.33 -17.17
C THR A 211 1.71 -24.43 -16.27
N TYR A 212 0.80 -25.37 -16.54
CA TYR A 212 -0.32 -25.69 -15.64
C TYR A 212 0.19 -26.07 -14.25
N ASP A 213 1.09 -27.06 -14.17
CA ASP A 213 1.64 -27.55 -12.89
C ASP A 213 2.41 -26.44 -12.14
N TYR A 214 3.09 -25.54 -12.85
CA TYR A 214 3.77 -24.37 -12.27
C TYR A 214 2.79 -23.39 -11.60
N ILE A 215 1.66 -23.07 -12.26
CA ILE A 215 0.64 -22.17 -11.70
C ILE A 215 -0.16 -22.87 -10.57
N ASP A 216 -0.48 -24.15 -10.73
CA ASP A 216 -1.17 -24.99 -9.73
C ASP A 216 -0.36 -25.06 -8.41
N THR A 217 0.97 -25.23 -8.52
CA THR A 217 1.87 -25.30 -7.34
C THR A 217 2.39 -23.94 -6.84
N LEU A 218 2.09 -22.83 -7.53
CA LEU A 218 2.66 -21.51 -7.26
C LEU A 218 2.54 -21.09 -5.78
N HIS A 219 1.36 -21.27 -5.19
CA HIS A 219 1.07 -20.93 -3.79
C HIS A 219 1.94 -21.72 -2.80
N ASN A 220 2.06 -23.05 -2.99
CA ASN A 220 2.87 -23.94 -2.14
C ASN A 220 4.38 -23.62 -2.17
N ARG A 221 4.86 -22.90 -3.20
CA ARG A 221 6.27 -22.51 -3.34
C ARG A 221 6.59 -21.19 -2.63
N ILE A 222 5.60 -20.48 -2.09
CA ILE A 222 5.78 -19.21 -1.38
C ILE A 222 6.23 -19.46 0.06
N VAL A 223 7.52 -19.28 0.32
CA VAL A 223 8.09 -19.06 1.65
C VAL A 223 7.96 -17.58 2.01
N SER A 224 7.73 -17.23 3.28
CA SER A 224 7.60 -15.85 3.75
C SER A 224 8.25 -15.64 5.12
N PHE A 225 8.70 -14.41 5.39
CA PHE A 225 9.32 -14.04 6.67
C PHE A 225 8.29 -13.47 7.65
N GLY A 226 8.36 -13.96 8.89
CA GLY A 226 7.67 -13.44 10.06
C GLY A 226 8.46 -12.32 10.73
N GLU A 227 8.80 -12.49 12.02
CA GLU A 227 9.68 -11.58 12.74
C GLU A 227 11.13 -11.71 12.26
N ILE A 228 11.83 -10.57 12.18
CA ILE A 228 13.25 -10.47 11.84
C ILE A 228 13.89 -9.51 12.84
N THR A 229 14.91 -9.98 13.56
CA THR A 229 15.65 -9.18 14.54
C THR A 229 17.07 -8.87 14.03
N GLY A 230 17.98 -8.50 14.93
CA GLY A 230 19.41 -8.41 14.61
C GLY A 230 20.08 -9.79 14.41
N ASN A 231 19.56 -10.85 15.03
CA ASN A 231 20.22 -12.18 15.06
C ASN A 231 19.27 -13.38 14.92
N THR A 232 17.98 -13.15 14.69
CA THR A 232 16.97 -14.19 14.38
C THR A 232 16.10 -13.82 13.18
N MET A 233 15.56 -14.85 12.51
CA MET A 233 14.55 -14.74 11.46
C MET A 233 13.54 -15.88 11.59
N THR A 234 12.25 -15.58 11.62
CA THR A 234 11.19 -16.60 11.51
C THR A 234 10.78 -16.76 10.05
N ILE A 235 10.73 -18.01 9.59
CA ILE A 235 10.37 -18.39 8.22
C ILE A 235 9.13 -19.28 8.27
N HIS A 236 8.12 -18.98 7.45
CA HIS A 236 6.85 -19.72 7.35
C HIS A 236 6.53 -20.11 5.90
N TRP A 237 5.83 -21.23 5.73
CA TRP A 237 5.29 -21.70 4.46
C TRP A 237 3.95 -22.41 4.69
N ASP A 238 3.20 -22.67 3.63
CA ASP A 238 1.96 -23.42 3.75
C ASP A 238 2.22 -24.94 3.85
N ALA A 239 1.42 -25.62 4.67
CA ALA A 239 1.51 -27.07 4.80
C ALA A 239 0.97 -27.76 3.53
N HIS A 240 1.73 -28.69 2.98
CA HIS A 240 1.34 -29.42 1.77
C HIS A 240 0.85 -30.83 2.11
N ASP A 241 -0.34 -31.23 1.61
CA ASP A 241 -1.05 -32.48 1.97
C ASP A 241 -0.22 -33.77 1.85
N ASN A 242 0.79 -33.80 0.99
CA ASN A 242 1.65 -34.97 0.76
C ASN A 242 3.02 -34.88 1.46
N ALA A 243 3.28 -33.84 2.26
CA ALA A 243 4.53 -33.64 2.99
C ALA A 243 4.46 -34.18 4.42
N GLU A 244 5.54 -34.84 4.86
CA GLU A 244 5.70 -35.40 6.21
C GLU A 244 6.82 -34.68 6.99
N SER A 245 7.77 -34.06 6.29
CA SER A 245 8.74 -33.11 6.86
C SER A 245 9.28 -32.15 5.80
N TYR A 246 10.07 -31.16 6.23
CA TYR A 246 10.58 -30.06 5.42
C TYR A 246 12.08 -29.90 5.64
N ASN A 247 12.88 -30.05 4.59
CA ASN A 247 14.28 -29.65 4.62
C ASN A 247 14.38 -28.13 4.53
N ILE A 248 15.11 -27.51 5.46
CA ILE A 248 15.33 -26.06 5.50
C ILE A 248 16.76 -25.77 5.06
N TYR A 249 16.89 -24.90 4.05
CA TYR A 249 18.19 -24.49 3.52
C TYR A 249 18.43 -23.02 3.79
N GLN A 250 19.66 -22.70 4.21
CA GLN A 250 20.15 -21.34 4.45
C GLN A 250 21.43 -21.15 3.63
N ASN A 251 21.47 -20.14 2.76
CA ASN A 251 22.60 -19.86 1.86
C ASN A 251 23.08 -21.08 1.05
N GLY A 252 22.14 -21.95 0.64
CA GLY A 252 22.41 -23.19 -0.09
C GLY A 252 22.86 -24.40 0.75
N GLU A 253 23.04 -24.26 2.06
CA GLU A 253 23.37 -25.38 2.96
C GLU A 253 22.13 -25.88 3.73
N LEU A 254 21.95 -27.20 3.84
CA LEU A 254 20.87 -27.81 4.64
C LEU A 254 21.15 -27.58 6.13
N VAL A 255 20.31 -26.78 6.79
CA VAL A 255 20.48 -26.43 8.22
C VAL A 255 19.61 -27.28 9.14
N ASP A 256 18.40 -27.66 8.73
CA ASP A 256 17.52 -28.51 9.55
C ASP A 256 16.51 -29.34 8.72
N ASN A 257 15.82 -30.29 9.37
CA ASN A 257 14.62 -30.96 8.86
C ASN A 257 13.52 -30.93 9.92
N VAL A 258 12.45 -30.17 9.67
CA VAL A 258 11.35 -29.91 10.62
C VAL A 258 10.06 -30.58 10.16
N SER A 259 9.14 -30.86 11.10
CA SER A 259 7.80 -31.41 10.80
C SER A 259 6.68 -30.37 10.80
N GLU A 260 6.97 -29.17 11.30
CA GLU A 260 6.02 -28.04 11.35
C GLU A 260 6.33 -27.07 10.19
N SER A 261 5.36 -26.27 9.75
CA SER A 261 5.49 -25.38 8.59
C SER A 261 6.10 -24.00 8.95
N GLU A 262 7.04 -24.03 9.89
CA GLU A 262 7.71 -22.88 10.49
C GLU A 262 9.15 -23.27 10.88
N TYR A 263 10.08 -22.32 10.79
CA TYR A 263 11.45 -22.46 11.27
C TYR A 263 11.96 -21.12 11.79
N GLU A 264 12.53 -21.11 13.00
CA GLU A 264 13.25 -19.98 13.57
C GLU A 264 14.75 -20.18 13.32
N ALA A 265 15.33 -19.35 12.46
CA ALA A 265 16.77 -19.27 12.27
C ALA A 265 17.38 -18.39 13.37
N THR A 266 18.31 -18.95 14.16
CA THR A 266 19.00 -18.24 15.26
C THR A 266 20.49 -18.09 14.99
N ASP A 267 21.21 -17.38 15.87
CA ASP A 267 22.66 -17.15 15.78
C ASP A 267 23.10 -16.50 14.45
N LEU A 268 22.22 -15.67 13.87
CA LEU A 268 22.51 -14.90 12.67
C LEU A 268 23.41 -13.69 12.97
N GLU A 269 24.25 -13.32 12.01
CA GLU A 269 25.06 -12.10 12.07
C GLU A 269 24.17 -10.89 11.76
N THR A 270 24.38 -9.76 12.44
CA THR A 270 23.62 -8.52 12.18
C THR A 270 23.95 -7.91 10.82
N ASN A 271 23.04 -7.08 10.29
CA ASN A 271 23.20 -6.37 9.01
C ASN A 271 23.60 -7.30 7.83
N THR A 272 23.14 -8.55 7.84
CA THR A 272 23.57 -9.60 6.91
C THR A 272 22.39 -10.14 6.12
N ASN A 273 22.56 -10.22 4.80
CA ASN A 273 21.58 -10.84 3.91
C ASN A 273 21.69 -12.37 3.98
N TYR A 274 20.55 -13.01 4.15
CA TYR A 274 20.39 -14.46 4.13
C TYR A 274 19.42 -14.89 3.03
N GLU A 275 19.75 -16.00 2.39
CA GLU A 275 18.91 -16.73 1.45
C GLU A 275 18.28 -17.93 2.17
N PHE A 276 16.96 -18.11 2.04
CA PHE A 276 16.25 -19.28 2.53
C PHE A 276 15.38 -19.92 1.44
N TYR A 277 15.31 -21.25 1.46
CA TYR A 277 14.33 -22.05 0.71
C TYR A 277 14.03 -23.37 1.42
N VAL A 278 12.93 -24.00 1.04
CA VAL A 278 12.36 -25.19 1.67
C VAL A 278 12.12 -26.29 0.64
N GLU A 279 12.44 -27.53 0.98
CA GLU A 279 12.04 -28.71 0.21
C GLU A 279 11.12 -29.61 1.06
N PRO A 280 9.80 -29.62 0.78
CA PRO A 280 8.87 -30.58 1.39
C PRO A 280 9.17 -32.01 0.95
N LEU A 281 9.25 -32.93 1.91
CA LEU A 281 9.54 -34.35 1.71
C LEU A 281 8.30 -35.20 1.95
N ASN A 282 8.09 -36.21 1.10
CA ASN A 282 7.00 -37.18 1.27
C ASN A 282 7.35 -38.31 2.27
N ALA A 283 6.42 -39.23 2.49
CA ALA A 283 6.58 -40.38 3.40
C ALA A 283 7.69 -41.38 3.04
N ASP A 284 8.17 -41.38 1.79
CA ASP A 284 9.32 -42.18 1.35
C ASP A 284 10.66 -41.41 1.51
N GLY A 285 10.60 -40.11 1.82
CA GLY A 285 11.74 -39.20 1.98
C GLY A 285 12.19 -38.51 0.68
N ASP A 286 11.40 -38.62 -0.40
CA ASP A 286 11.67 -37.92 -1.67
C ASP A 286 11.10 -36.49 -1.62
N ALA A 287 11.84 -35.52 -2.17
CA ALA A 287 11.39 -34.14 -2.30
C ALA A 287 10.23 -34.01 -3.30
N LEU A 288 9.21 -33.24 -2.92
CA LEU A 288 8.03 -32.97 -3.75
C LEU A 288 8.31 -31.85 -4.77
N PHE A 289 8.92 -30.77 -4.31
CA PHE A 289 9.37 -29.61 -5.09
C PHE A 289 10.38 -28.81 -4.26
N THR A 290 11.02 -27.82 -4.89
CA THR A 290 11.80 -26.77 -4.19
C THR A 290 10.96 -25.49 -4.16
N SER A 291 10.87 -24.86 -3.00
CA SER A 291 10.19 -23.55 -2.87
C SER A 291 10.90 -22.48 -3.68
N PHE A 292 10.28 -21.30 -3.77
CA PHE A 292 11.01 -20.11 -4.20
C PHE A 292 12.06 -19.72 -3.17
N PHE A 293 13.15 -19.14 -3.66
CA PHE A 293 14.21 -18.55 -2.87
C PHE A 293 13.73 -17.21 -2.33
N ARG A 294 13.87 -17.00 -1.02
CA ARG A 294 13.56 -15.73 -0.37
C ARG A 294 14.81 -15.15 0.27
N TYR A 295 14.93 -13.82 0.19
CA TYR A 295 16.03 -13.08 0.76
C TYR A 295 15.53 -12.11 1.82
N ALA A 296 16.22 -12.04 2.95
CA ALA A 296 16.00 -11.06 4.00
C ALA A 296 17.33 -10.57 4.58
N ALA A 297 17.33 -9.37 5.14
CA ALA A 297 18.45 -8.81 5.89
C ALA A 297 18.13 -8.86 7.38
N THR A 298 19.06 -9.32 8.21
CA THR A 298 18.98 -9.01 9.65
C THR A 298 19.15 -7.52 9.84
N SER A 299 18.47 -6.97 10.84
CA SER A 299 18.69 -5.58 11.26
C SER A 299 20.08 -5.41 11.88
N ALA A 300 20.46 -4.19 12.23
CA ALA A 300 21.40 -4.03 13.33
C ALA A 300 20.79 -4.65 14.60
N GLU A 301 21.63 -5.11 15.54
CA GLU A 301 21.17 -5.21 16.93
C GLU A 301 20.58 -3.84 17.31
N PRO A 302 19.41 -3.78 17.98
CA PRO A 302 19.00 -2.55 18.64
C PRO A 302 20.16 -2.14 19.56
N ASP A 303 20.51 -0.86 19.56
CA ASP A 303 21.54 -0.38 20.47
C ASP A 303 20.99 -0.56 21.88
N ASP A 304 21.66 -1.35 22.74
CA ASP A 304 21.36 -1.54 24.18
C ASP A 304 21.45 -0.20 24.99
N SER A 305 21.44 0.94 24.30
CA SER A 305 21.29 2.30 24.82
C SER A 305 19.87 2.86 24.65
N GLU A 306 18.99 2.21 23.87
CA GLU A 306 17.55 2.33 24.05
C GLU A 306 17.20 1.52 25.30
N GLU A 307 17.13 2.23 26.43
CA GLU A 307 16.64 1.72 27.70
C GLU A 307 15.30 1.01 27.44
N GLU A 308 15.12 -0.22 27.95
CA GLU A 308 13.77 -0.69 28.30
C GLU A 308 13.15 0.48 29.07
N GLU A 309 11.98 1.01 28.65
CA GLU A 309 11.36 2.12 29.37
C GLU A 309 10.95 1.62 30.76
N GLU A 310 11.91 1.68 31.70
CA GLU A 310 11.67 1.48 33.12
C GLU A 310 10.62 2.51 33.51
N ALA A 311 9.53 2.01 34.10
CA ALA A 311 8.41 2.84 34.52
C ALA A 311 8.94 4.07 35.27
N PRO A 312 8.39 5.27 35.02
CA PRO A 312 8.96 6.51 35.53
C PRO A 312 9.19 6.43 37.04
N ASP A 313 10.37 6.85 37.51
CA ASP A 313 10.74 6.85 38.94
C ASP A 313 9.84 7.85 39.71
N ILE A 314 8.68 7.38 40.16
CA ILE A 314 7.66 8.18 40.86
C ILE A 314 8.13 8.46 42.29
N ASP A 315 8.41 9.73 42.60
CA ASP A 315 8.77 10.17 43.95
C ASP A 315 7.53 10.22 44.85
N VAL A 316 7.30 9.14 45.60
CA VAL A 316 6.24 9.03 46.62
C VAL A 316 6.61 9.65 47.98
N SER A 317 7.81 10.21 48.15
CA SER A 317 8.31 10.64 49.48
C SER A 317 7.37 11.64 50.18
N LYS A 318 6.74 12.54 49.41
CA LYS A 318 5.76 13.52 49.95
C LYS A 318 4.45 12.84 50.36
N LEU A 319 3.99 11.86 49.60
CA LEU A 319 2.76 11.11 49.86
C LEU A 319 2.92 10.26 51.12
N GLU A 320 4.05 9.57 51.27
CA GLU A 320 4.41 8.85 52.50
C GLU A 320 4.46 9.78 53.72
N GLU A 321 5.07 10.98 53.59
CA GLU A 321 5.14 11.97 54.68
C GLU A 321 3.75 12.53 55.04
N ALA A 322 2.87 12.73 54.06
CA ALA A 322 1.49 13.15 54.28
C ALA A 322 0.65 12.06 54.97
N ILE A 323 0.74 10.81 54.51
CA ILE A 323 0.09 9.64 55.14
C ILE A 323 0.53 9.50 56.59
N SER A 324 1.84 9.57 56.87
CA SER A 324 2.38 9.51 58.23
C SER A 324 1.83 10.62 59.14
N GLN A 325 1.67 11.84 58.63
CA GLN A 325 1.08 12.96 59.39
C GLN A 325 -0.42 12.76 59.67
N ALA A 326 -1.19 12.26 58.70
CA ALA A 326 -2.60 11.89 58.92
C ALA A 326 -2.74 10.74 59.92
N GLU A 327 -1.82 9.76 59.89
CA GLU A 327 -1.82 8.63 60.81
C GLU A 327 -1.53 9.03 62.27
N GLU A 328 -0.73 10.08 62.51
CA GLU A 328 -0.49 10.62 63.86
C GLU A 328 -1.77 11.20 64.51
N ILE A 329 -2.74 11.66 63.72
CA ILE A 329 -4.04 12.12 64.22
C ILE A 329 -4.86 10.89 64.67
N PRO A 330 -5.38 10.83 65.92
CA PRO A 330 -6.18 9.71 66.37
C PRO A 330 -7.43 9.50 65.49
N GLU A 331 -7.73 8.26 65.12
CA GLU A 331 -8.89 7.88 64.28
C GLU A 331 -10.22 8.51 64.75
N ALA A 332 -10.43 8.65 66.06
CA ALA A 332 -11.62 9.27 66.65
C ALA A 332 -11.68 10.81 66.58
N GLU A 333 -10.61 11.45 66.08
CA GLU A 333 -10.43 12.90 65.93
C GLU A 333 -10.30 13.33 64.45
N ARG A 334 -10.26 12.37 63.50
CA ARG A 334 -10.25 12.64 62.05
C ARG A 334 -11.65 13.00 61.54
N SER A 335 -11.74 13.96 60.62
CA SER A 335 -12.97 14.23 59.85
C SER A 335 -13.23 13.13 58.82
N ASP A 336 -14.47 13.01 58.35
CA ASP A 336 -14.82 12.10 57.24
C ASP A 336 -13.99 12.41 55.99
N GLU A 337 -13.69 13.69 55.75
CA GLU A 337 -12.85 14.20 54.66
C GLU A 337 -11.37 13.82 54.79
N LEU A 338 -10.80 13.90 56.01
CA LEU A 338 -9.43 13.44 56.27
C LEU A 338 -9.33 11.91 56.16
N ASN A 339 -10.37 11.16 56.52
CA ASN A 339 -10.39 9.71 56.31
C ASN A 339 -10.48 9.38 54.81
N GLY A 340 -11.31 10.08 54.02
CA GLY A 340 -11.38 9.89 52.57
C GLY A 340 -10.06 10.18 51.87
N ALA A 341 -9.46 11.35 52.12
CA ALA A 341 -8.16 11.70 51.52
C ALA A 341 -7.02 10.76 51.96
N LEU A 342 -7.11 10.14 53.14
CA LEU A 342 -6.15 9.14 53.60
C LEU A 342 -6.35 7.78 52.92
N ASP A 343 -7.59 7.34 52.73
CA ASP A 343 -7.91 6.12 51.99
C ASP A 343 -7.44 6.25 50.52
N ASP A 344 -7.77 7.36 49.85
CA ASP A 344 -7.35 7.65 48.47
C ASP A 344 -5.80 7.68 48.33
N ALA A 345 -5.10 8.28 49.30
CA ALA A 345 -3.64 8.31 49.33
C ALA A 345 -3.00 6.93 49.55
N GLN A 346 -3.63 6.07 50.37
CA GLN A 346 -3.15 4.70 50.60
C GLN A 346 -3.43 3.78 49.39
N GLU A 347 -4.53 3.99 48.65
CA GLU A 347 -4.82 3.28 47.41
C GLU A 347 -3.79 3.65 46.33
N LEU A 348 -3.55 4.94 46.08
CA LEU A 348 -2.58 5.40 45.08
C LEU A 348 -1.13 4.95 45.40
N LEU A 349 -0.74 4.92 46.68
CA LEU A 349 0.56 4.39 47.08
C LEU A 349 0.69 2.90 46.74
N SER A 350 -0.38 2.11 46.93
CA SER A 350 -0.42 0.69 46.54
C SER A 350 -0.39 0.51 45.01
N GLU A 351 -1.06 1.36 44.25
CA GLU A 351 -1.00 1.33 42.79
C GLU A 351 0.39 1.72 42.26
N THR A 352 1.09 2.62 42.95
CA THR A 352 2.48 2.99 42.63
C THR A 352 3.46 1.85 42.93
N ASP A 353 3.32 1.17 44.08
CA ASP A 353 4.08 -0.05 44.42
C ASP A 353 3.87 -1.21 43.42
N GLU A 354 2.69 -1.26 42.77
CA GLU A 354 2.37 -2.22 41.71
C GLU A 354 2.82 -1.79 40.30
N GLY A 355 3.32 -0.56 40.14
CA GLY A 355 3.75 0.01 38.85
C GLY A 355 2.61 0.47 37.93
N ASN A 356 1.41 0.70 38.49
CA ASN A 356 0.20 1.08 37.73
C ASN A 356 -0.01 2.61 37.63
N VAL A 357 0.88 3.42 38.22
CA VAL A 357 0.80 4.89 38.20
C VAL A 357 1.84 5.47 37.23
N GLU A 358 1.37 6.03 36.12
CA GLU A 358 2.22 6.53 35.02
C GLU A 358 2.60 8.02 35.17
N GLU A 359 1.96 8.78 36.07
CA GLU A 359 2.10 10.23 36.19
C GLU A 359 2.44 10.72 37.62
N GLN A 360 3.58 11.42 37.78
CA GLN A 360 3.96 12.09 39.03
C GLN A 360 2.91 13.13 39.50
N SER A 361 2.17 13.75 38.57
CA SER A 361 1.07 14.68 38.86
C SER A 361 0.06 14.08 39.83
N SER A 362 -0.32 12.82 39.62
CA SER A 362 -1.32 12.14 40.45
C SER A 362 -0.84 11.98 41.90
N VAL A 363 0.44 11.67 42.10
CA VAL A 363 1.04 11.53 43.45
C VAL A 363 1.17 12.88 44.14
N ASP A 364 1.60 13.93 43.42
CA ASP A 364 1.69 15.28 43.97
C ASP A 364 0.31 15.86 44.33
N GLU A 365 -0.69 15.72 43.46
CA GLU A 365 -2.06 16.20 43.71
C GLU A 365 -2.70 15.48 44.92
N THR A 366 -2.55 14.16 45.03
CA THR A 366 -3.09 13.39 46.16
C THR A 366 -2.37 13.71 47.47
N ALA A 367 -1.04 13.95 47.44
CA ALA A 367 -0.31 14.40 48.62
C ALA A 367 -0.74 15.81 49.07
N GLU A 368 -0.97 16.74 48.14
CA GLU A 368 -1.48 18.09 48.45
C GLU A 368 -2.92 18.06 49.00
N ALA A 369 -3.78 17.20 48.45
CA ALA A 369 -5.14 17.00 48.95
C ALA A 369 -5.15 16.47 50.40
N LEU A 370 -4.33 15.45 50.70
CA LEU A 370 -4.20 14.92 52.05
C LEU A 370 -3.62 15.94 53.05
N LEU A 371 -2.59 16.70 52.66
CA LEU A 371 -2.03 17.77 53.49
C LEU A 371 -3.06 18.87 53.77
N THR A 372 -3.91 19.21 52.80
CA THR A 372 -5.01 20.16 52.98
C THR A 372 -6.03 19.63 53.98
N ALA A 373 -6.47 18.38 53.86
CA ALA A 373 -7.40 17.75 54.80
C ALA A 373 -6.83 17.63 56.22
N ILE A 374 -5.52 17.42 56.37
CA ILE A 374 -4.81 17.48 57.67
C ILE A 374 -4.87 18.90 58.25
N GLU A 375 -4.60 19.94 57.45
CA GLU A 375 -4.65 21.33 57.93
C GLU A 375 -6.06 21.69 58.40
N GLU A 376 -7.09 21.38 57.60
CA GLU A 376 -8.49 21.64 57.95
C GLU A 376 -9.02 20.81 59.14
N ALA A 377 -8.46 19.62 59.38
CA ALA A 377 -8.69 18.86 60.61
C ALA A 377 -8.06 19.51 61.85
N SER A 378 -6.99 20.29 61.68
CA SER A 378 -6.28 20.98 62.76
C SER A 378 -6.89 22.35 63.15
N MET A 379 -7.73 22.94 62.29
CA MET A 379 -8.37 24.24 62.54
C MET A 379 -9.49 24.16 63.60
N GLU A 380 -9.59 25.15 64.49
CA GLU A 380 -10.74 25.28 65.39
C GLU A 380 -12.03 25.48 64.57
N GLU A 381 -13.14 24.89 65.02
CA GLU A 381 -14.47 24.81 64.36
C GLU A 381 -15.13 26.18 64.05
N ALA A 382 -14.44 27.29 64.31
CA ALA A 382 -14.84 28.66 64.00
C ALA A 382 -14.03 29.33 62.86
N GLU A 383 -12.99 28.66 62.32
CA GLU A 383 -12.17 29.16 61.20
C GLU A 383 -12.27 28.33 59.91
N ARG A 384 -12.99 27.20 59.91
CA ARG A 384 -13.32 26.47 58.67
C ARG A 384 -14.20 27.34 57.75
N PRO A 385 -13.92 27.43 56.43
CA PRO A 385 -14.79 28.11 55.48
C PRO A 385 -16.13 27.37 55.36
N GLU A 386 -17.25 28.10 55.32
CA GLU A 386 -18.54 27.51 54.95
C GLU A 386 -18.59 27.28 53.43
N GLU A 387 -19.08 26.12 52.97
CA GLU A 387 -19.38 25.88 51.55
C GLU A 387 -20.43 26.89 51.03
N ASP A 388 -19.99 27.94 50.32
CA ASP A 388 -20.90 28.88 49.69
C ASP A 388 -21.21 28.46 48.24
N ILE A 389 -22.33 27.76 48.08
CA ILE A 389 -22.92 27.46 46.77
C ILE A 389 -23.46 28.76 46.15
N THR A 390 -22.62 29.52 45.43
CA THR A 390 -23.08 30.60 44.55
C THR A 390 -22.51 30.52 43.13
N ASP A 391 -23.41 30.10 42.24
CA ASP A 391 -23.45 30.44 40.81
C ASP A 391 -23.17 31.94 40.55
N SER A 392 -22.18 32.25 39.71
CA SER A 392 -22.25 33.37 38.74
C SER A 392 -21.11 33.39 37.71
N THR A 393 -21.53 33.50 36.45
CA THR A 393 -20.81 34.03 35.29
C THR A 393 -20.16 35.40 35.49
N GLU A 394 -19.01 35.65 34.83
CA GLU A 394 -18.65 36.78 33.94
C GLU A 394 -17.12 36.69 33.69
N GLU A 395 -16.60 36.59 32.46
CA GLU A 395 -16.47 37.58 31.37
C GLU A 395 -15.54 38.79 31.63
N GLU A 396 -14.87 39.22 30.55
CA GLU A 396 -14.17 40.50 30.29
C GLU A 396 -12.64 40.63 30.56
N GLN A 397 -11.91 40.87 29.45
CA GLN A 397 -10.87 41.93 29.25
C GLN A 397 -9.62 41.93 30.17
N SER A 398 -8.43 42.48 29.86
CA SER A 398 -7.77 43.07 28.67
C SER A 398 -6.26 42.65 28.75
N GLU A 399 -5.26 43.12 27.98
CA GLU A 399 -5.17 44.22 27.00
C GLU A 399 -4.09 43.95 25.92
N SER A 400 -4.09 44.83 24.92
CA SER A 400 -3.13 45.03 23.82
C SER A 400 -1.83 45.74 24.22
N GLU A 401 -0.74 45.51 23.49
CA GLU A 401 0.23 46.57 23.15
C GLU A 401 0.45 46.66 21.64
N ASP A 402 0.40 47.88 21.11
CA ASP A 402 0.72 48.29 19.74
C ASP A 402 1.82 49.36 19.81
N SER A 403 2.81 49.28 18.92
CA SER A 403 3.47 50.49 18.42
C SER A 403 4.07 50.27 17.02
N THR A 404 3.39 50.79 15.98
CA THR A 404 3.85 51.91 15.12
C THR A 404 5.34 51.95 14.65
N GLU A 405 5.71 52.39 13.45
CA GLU A 405 5.02 53.13 12.37
C GLU A 405 5.87 53.05 11.06
N GLU A 406 5.21 53.06 9.89
CA GLU A 406 5.36 54.04 8.77
C GLU A 406 6.75 54.66 8.42
N THR A 407 7.10 55.05 7.19
CA THR A 407 6.27 55.54 6.05
C THR A 407 6.95 55.40 4.66
N SER A 408 6.15 55.60 3.61
CA SER A 408 6.39 55.62 2.15
C SER A 408 7.15 56.81 1.52
N THR A 409 7.60 56.65 0.26
CA THR A 409 7.37 57.52 -0.96
C THR A 409 7.89 56.75 -2.21
N GLU A 410 7.18 56.57 -3.34
CA GLU A 410 6.79 57.53 -4.42
C GLU A 410 8.00 58.16 -5.18
N ASP A 411 8.09 58.29 -6.53
CA ASP A 411 7.26 57.76 -7.64
C ASP A 411 7.92 57.90 -9.06
N GLU A 412 7.35 57.16 -10.05
CA GLU A 412 7.22 57.37 -11.53
C GLU A 412 8.36 57.65 -12.58
N ASN A 413 7.98 57.28 -13.83
CA ASN A 413 8.38 57.72 -15.20
C ASN A 413 9.60 57.11 -15.95
N ALA A 414 9.58 56.86 -17.27
CA ALA A 414 8.47 56.70 -18.27
C ALA A 414 9.01 56.32 -19.68
N GLU A 415 8.06 56.09 -20.60
CA GLU A 415 8.09 56.25 -22.08
C GLU A 415 8.25 55.00 -22.99
N ASP A 416 7.83 55.20 -24.24
CA ASP A 416 6.98 54.33 -25.06
C ASP A 416 7.56 54.15 -26.50
N GLU A 417 6.76 53.56 -27.39
CA GLU A 417 6.89 53.41 -28.86
C GLU A 417 7.35 52.03 -29.37
N VAL A 418 6.56 51.15 -30.03
CA VAL A 418 5.42 51.22 -31.01
C VAL A 418 5.84 51.26 -32.48
N SER A 419 5.04 50.57 -33.33
CA SER A 419 4.93 50.61 -34.80
C SER A 419 5.73 49.57 -35.61
N GLU A 420 5.27 49.01 -36.74
CA GLU A 420 3.91 48.75 -37.30
C GLU A 420 4.03 47.86 -38.56
N GLU A 421 2.98 47.11 -38.92
CA GLU A 421 2.58 46.71 -40.31
C GLU A 421 3.57 45.91 -41.23
N GLN A 422 3.21 45.19 -42.31
CA GLN A 422 1.92 44.90 -42.99
C GLN A 422 2.06 43.66 -43.93
N THR A 423 0.94 42.99 -44.25
CA THR A 423 0.65 42.19 -45.49
C THR A 423 1.52 40.96 -45.86
N GLY A 424 1.05 39.94 -46.60
CA GLY A 424 -0.30 39.64 -47.10
C GLY A 424 -0.30 38.88 -48.45
N GLY A 425 -0.94 37.70 -48.52
CA GLY A 425 -1.19 36.90 -49.74
C GLY A 425 0.00 36.08 -50.28
N GLU A 426 -0.15 35.09 -51.16
CA GLU A 426 -1.31 34.27 -51.60
C GLU A 426 -0.77 33.10 -52.49
N THR A 427 -1.62 32.16 -52.93
CA THR A 427 -1.35 31.01 -53.86
C THR A 427 -0.41 29.89 -53.35
N ALA A 428 -0.68 28.57 -53.42
CA ALA A 428 -1.57 27.67 -54.19
C ALA A 428 -0.96 27.02 -55.46
N GLU A 429 -1.44 25.79 -55.74
CA GLU A 429 -1.22 24.93 -56.93
C GLU A 429 0.16 24.24 -57.02
N GLU A 430 0.25 22.90 -56.92
CA GLU A 430 0.11 21.85 -57.98
C GLU A 430 1.51 21.28 -58.34
N THR A 431 1.72 20.06 -58.87
CA THR A 431 0.85 18.97 -59.33
C THR A 431 1.51 17.59 -59.11
N GLN A 432 0.71 16.53 -59.24
CA GLN A 432 0.96 15.19 -59.84
C GLN A 432 2.35 14.97 -60.52
N SER A 433 2.92 13.76 -60.57
CA SER A 433 2.38 12.60 -61.31
C SER A 433 3.23 11.31 -61.04
N GLU A 434 2.62 10.11 -60.99
CA GLU A 434 2.69 9.02 -62.01
C GLU A 434 4.04 8.25 -62.09
N GLU A 435 4.14 6.94 -62.33
CA GLU A 435 3.17 5.81 -62.38
C GLU A 435 3.94 4.46 -62.38
N SER A 436 3.20 3.33 -62.42
CA SER A 436 3.63 1.96 -62.85
C SER A 436 4.73 1.25 -62.01
N SER A 437 4.49 0.11 -61.36
CA SER A 437 3.88 -1.19 -61.75
C SER A 437 4.74 -2.08 -62.66
N SER A 438 5.09 -3.28 -62.18
CA SER A 438 5.04 -4.56 -62.93
C SER A 438 5.44 -5.73 -62.03
N GLU A 439 4.71 -6.83 -62.11
CA GLU A 439 4.97 -8.12 -61.44
C GLU A 439 6.15 -8.89 -62.07
N GLY A 440 6.64 -9.94 -61.41
CA GLY A 440 7.66 -10.86 -61.92
C GLY A 440 7.98 -12.05 -61.00
N ASP A 441 7.20 -13.13 -61.12
CA ASP A 441 7.36 -14.42 -60.41
C ASP A 441 8.49 -15.32 -61.00
N ASN A 442 9.30 -16.00 -60.15
CA ASN A 442 9.57 -17.46 -60.21
C ASN A 442 10.62 -18.01 -59.21
N THR A 443 10.20 -19.09 -58.51
CA THR A 443 10.92 -20.33 -58.10
C THR A 443 12.35 -20.38 -57.55
N ALA A 444 12.47 -21.18 -56.47
CA ALA A 444 13.65 -21.63 -55.72
C ALA A 444 14.72 -22.49 -56.45
N GLU A 445 15.94 -22.53 -55.88
CA GLU A 445 16.67 -23.77 -55.55
C GLU A 445 17.74 -23.52 -54.45
N GLU A 446 18.31 -24.59 -53.86
CA GLU A 446 19.17 -24.58 -52.66
C GLU A 446 20.63 -24.12 -52.90
N GLY A 447 21.33 -23.68 -51.82
CA GLY A 447 22.79 -23.51 -51.83
C GLY A 447 23.40 -23.05 -50.49
N SER A 448 24.20 -23.91 -49.87
CA SER A 448 24.91 -23.67 -48.60
C SER A 448 26.34 -23.15 -48.80
N SER A 449 26.74 -22.10 -48.07
CA SER A 449 28.12 -21.89 -47.55
C SER A 449 28.22 -20.72 -46.56
N GLU A 450 29.27 -20.72 -45.74
CA GLU A 450 29.49 -19.89 -44.53
C GLU A 450 29.99 -18.44 -44.76
N GLU A 451 30.08 -17.72 -43.62
CA GLU A 451 30.92 -16.54 -43.29
C GLU A 451 30.47 -15.11 -43.64
N SER A 452 29.89 -14.47 -42.62
CA SER A 452 30.46 -13.29 -41.91
C SER A 452 29.83 -11.89 -42.11
N GLU A 453 29.90 -11.16 -40.99
CA GLU A 453 29.74 -9.72 -40.74
C GLU A 453 28.34 -9.05 -40.74
N THR A 454 28.05 -8.49 -39.56
CA THR A 454 27.25 -7.28 -39.29
C THR A 454 25.77 -7.25 -39.70
N GLY A 455 24.91 -7.51 -38.72
CA GLY A 455 23.55 -6.98 -38.66
C GLY A 455 23.31 -6.39 -37.27
N GLU A 456 22.92 -5.12 -37.20
CA GLU A 456 22.45 -4.49 -35.96
C GLU A 456 21.21 -5.24 -35.45
N THR A 457 21.29 -5.79 -34.24
CA THR A 457 20.09 -6.19 -33.51
C THR A 457 19.40 -4.93 -33.02
N SER A 458 18.36 -4.48 -33.72
CA SER A 458 17.39 -3.56 -33.13
C SER A 458 16.77 -4.27 -31.93
N GLN A 459 17.21 -3.89 -30.73
CA GLN A 459 16.51 -4.24 -29.50
C GLN A 459 15.13 -3.59 -29.58
N VAL A 460 14.09 -4.41 -29.51
CA VAL A 460 12.76 -3.92 -29.18
C VAL A 460 12.76 -3.83 -27.66
N GLU A 461 13.03 -2.64 -27.14
CA GLU A 461 12.72 -2.33 -25.76
C GLU A 461 11.19 -2.30 -25.63
N THR A 462 10.65 -2.96 -24.62
CA THR A 462 9.24 -2.84 -24.19
C THR A 462 9.12 -1.68 -23.19
N ASP A 463 7.97 -1.01 -23.14
CA ASP A 463 7.66 -0.07 -22.04
C ASP A 463 7.18 -0.88 -20.84
N GLU A 464 8.12 -1.55 -20.16
CA GLU A 464 7.99 -1.71 -18.72
C GLU A 464 8.60 -0.45 -18.11
N GLU A 465 7.77 0.47 -17.60
CA GLU A 465 8.21 1.30 -16.47
C GLU A 465 8.29 0.40 -15.22
N SER A 466 9.28 -0.51 -15.26
CA SER A 466 9.87 -0.98 -14.02
C SER A 466 10.42 0.29 -13.37
N GLU A 467 9.78 0.73 -12.29
CA GLU A 467 10.55 1.41 -11.26
C GLU A 467 11.66 0.45 -10.87
N THR A 468 12.87 0.69 -11.39
CA THR A 468 14.08 0.21 -10.73
C THR A 468 14.18 1.01 -9.45
N ALA A 469 13.36 0.64 -8.47
CA ALA A 469 13.63 0.81 -7.08
C ALA A 469 14.95 0.07 -6.83
N ALA A 470 16.06 0.78 -7.05
CA ALA A 470 17.26 0.55 -6.29
C ALA A 470 16.79 0.52 -4.84
N SER A 471 16.75 -0.67 -4.25
CA SER A 471 16.03 -0.92 -3.01
C SER A 471 16.38 0.20 -2.04
N PRO A 472 15.42 1.02 -1.58
CA PRO A 472 15.72 1.89 -0.48
C PRO A 472 16.17 0.93 0.62
N ALA A 473 17.40 1.08 1.10
CA ALA A 473 17.73 0.56 2.41
C ALA A 473 16.66 1.16 3.31
N PHE A 474 15.78 0.30 3.85
CA PHE A 474 14.60 0.72 4.59
C PHE A 474 15.10 1.43 5.85
N ASP A 475 15.28 2.74 5.74
CA ASP A 475 15.72 3.59 6.83
C ASP A 475 14.52 3.71 7.77
N SER A 476 14.52 2.94 8.85
CA SER A 476 13.41 2.84 9.81
C SER A 476 12.95 4.22 10.31
N ASN A 477 13.87 5.20 10.33
CA ASN A 477 13.59 6.60 10.61
C ASN A 477 12.49 7.20 9.71
N TYR A 478 12.37 6.79 8.44
CA TYR A 478 11.39 7.33 7.50
C TYR A 478 9.96 6.84 7.80
N ILE A 479 9.80 5.55 8.16
CA ILE A 479 8.51 5.00 8.59
C ILE A 479 8.09 5.60 9.93
N ILE A 480 9.02 5.75 10.88
CA ILE A 480 8.78 6.45 12.16
C ILE A 480 8.34 7.90 11.90
N PHE A 481 8.97 8.61 10.96
CA PHE A 481 8.59 9.98 10.63
C PHE A 481 7.18 10.08 10.01
N ILE A 482 6.82 9.14 9.13
CA ILE A 482 5.46 9.06 8.55
C ILE A 482 4.43 8.74 9.64
N ALA A 483 4.70 7.76 10.51
CA ALA A 483 3.83 7.42 11.63
C ALA A 483 3.61 8.61 12.59
N ALA A 484 4.67 9.34 12.94
CA ALA A 484 4.60 10.55 13.76
C ALA A 484 3.76 11.66 13.10
N VAL A 485 3.88 11.86 11.79
CA VAL A 485 3.06 12.82 11.04
C VAL A 485 1.59 12.39 10.99
N ILE A 486 1.29 11.10 10.81
CA ILE A 486 -0.08 10.57 10.84
C ILE A 486 -0.70 10.75 12.24
N LEU A 487 0.02 10.43 13.32
CA LEU A 487 -0.43 10.63 14.69
C LEU A 487 -0.68 12.11 14.99
N LEU A 488 0.18 13.02 14.52
CA LEU A 488 -0.03 14.47 14.65
C LEU A 488 -1.32 14.92 13.94
N ILE A 489 -1.59 14.42 12.72
CA ILE A 489 -2.81 14.71 11.96
C ILE A 489 -4.05 14.19 12.70
N LEU A 490 -4.00 12.98 13.25
CA LEU A 490 -5.09 12.37 14.02
C LEU A 490 -5.35 13.12 15.34
N ALA A 491 -4.32 13.60 16.03
CA ALA A 491 -4.44 14.44 17.22
C ALA A 491 -5.10 15.79 16.91
N VAL A 492 -4.70 16.44 15.82
CA VAL A 492 -5.32 17.70 15.35
C VAL A 492 -6.77 17.48 14.94
N ALA A 493 -7.08 16.40 14.22
CA ALA A 493 -8.46 16.04 13.84
C ALA A 493 -9.34 15.80 15.08
N SER A 494 -8.82 15.07 16.08
CA SER A 494 -9.50 14.80 17.35
C SER A 494 -9.75 16.08 18.15
N ALA A 495 -8.77 16.98 18.25
CA ALA A 495 -8.92 18.28 18.91
C ALA A 495 -9.98 19.17 18.23
N VAL A 496 -10.06 19.14 16.89
CA VAL A 496 -11.13 19.82 16.13
C VAL A 496 -12.49 19.17 16.40
N LEU A 497 -12.58 17.84 16.44
CA LEU A 497 -13.82 17.11 16.71
C LEU A 497 -14.37 17.41 18.12
N ILE A 498 -13.51 17.37 19.14
CA ILE A 498 -13.85 17.73 20.54
C ILE A 498 -14.35 19.18 20.62
N LYS A 499 -13.73 20.10 19.88
CA LYS A 499 -14.13 21.52 19.82
C LYS A 499 -15.47 21.75 19.10
N VAL A 500 -15.85 20.87 18.17
CA VAL A 500 -17.17 20.87 17.52
C VAL A 500 -18.24 20.24 18.41
N LEU A 501 -17.91 19.19 19.17
CA LEU A 501 -18.83 18.51 20.09
C LEU A 501 -19.08 19.27 21.41
N ARG A 502 -18.23 20.24 21.75
CA ARG A 502 -18.42 21.18 22.89
C ARG A 502 -19.20 22.46 22.52
N LYS A 503 -19.91 22.48 21.39
CA LYS A 503 -20.83 23.55 20.95
C LYS A 503 -22.25 23.04 20.73
#